data_AF-A0A517MW61-F1
#
_entry.id   AF-A0A517MW61-F1
#
_cell.length_a   1.000
_cell.length_b   1.000
_cell.length_c   1.000
_cell.angle_alpha   90.00
_cell.angle_beta   90.00
_cell.angle_gamma   90.00
#
_symmetry.space_group_name_H-M   'P 1'
#
loop_
_entity.id
_entity.type
_entity.pdbx_description
1 polymer ?
#
loop_
_entity_poly.entity_id
_entity_poly.type
_entity_poly.pdbx_seq_one_letter_code
_entity_poly.pdbx_strand_id
1 'polypeptide(L)'
;MLELVRENCRYGYRRIAALLRQEGWQVNLKRVYRLWRQEGLKVPQKKRKRRRLGVKENGCYHRRAEHKNHVWAWDFIFDRTTSGSTLKCLSIVDEYTRECLALKIDRSITSEDVLDTLAELFAMRGVPRHIRSDNGPEFIANAVQRWLKQLEIETLYVAPGSPWQNGYAESFHSRVRDEFFAIEEFENLGVARKLAAAWKENYNHRRPHSSLGYVAPAEFAARPASAPELASATPQPTPPLQQGGEIPQPVLSKPVVQVLGAGHEANSSRLMICDERSAIAGHVASRRQYWKS
;
A
#
# COMPACT_ATOMS: atom_id res chain seq x y z
N MET A 1 4.56 19.78 1.48
CA MET A 1 3.33 19.07 1.91
C MET A 1 2.27 19.04 0.81
N LEU A 2 1.77 20.19 0.32
CA LEU A 2 0.74 20.21 -0.73
C LEU A 2 1.22 19.56 -2.04
N GLU A 3 2.49 19.74 -2.40
CA GLU A 3 3.14 19.04 -3.51
C GLU A 3 3.03 17.52 -3.38
N LEU A 4 3.48 16.94 -2.26
CA LEU A 4 3.31 15.51 -1.96
C LEU A 4 1.85 15.04 -2.01
N VAL A 5 0.89 15.88 -1.63
CA VAL A 5 -0.54 15.55 -1.69
C VAL A 5 -1.02 15.48 -3.14
N ARG A 6 -0.57 16.38 -4.01
CA ARG A 6 -0.91 16.37 -5.44
C ARG A 6 -0.32 15.14 -6.14
N GLU A 7 0.94 14.85 -5.86
CA GLU A 7 1.62 13.66 -6.41
C GLU A 7 1.04 12.34 -5.89
N ASN A 8 0.46 12.35 -4.68
CA ASN A 8 -0.06 11.15 -4.02
C ASN A 8 -1.51 11.36 -3.57
N CYS A 9 -2.40 11.68 -4.51
CA CYS A 9 -3.78 12.09 -4.24
C CYS A 9 -4.62 11.08 -3.43
N ARG A 10 -4.23 9.79 -3.41
CA ARG A 10 -4.88 8.72 -2.62
C ARG A 10 -4.32 8.59 -1.20
N TYR A 11 -3.31 9.36 -0.82
CA TYR A 11 -2.64 9.22 0.47
C TYR A 11 -3.30 10.10 1.52
N GLY A 12 -3.56 9.54 2.70
CA GLY A 12 -3.97 10.32 3.86
C GLY A 12 -2.78 10.95 4.58
N TYR A 13 -3.10 11.88 5.49
CA TYR A 13 -2.12 12.66 6.27
C TYR A 13 -1.01 11.81 6.92
N ARG A 14 -1.29 10.56 7.33
CA ARG A 14 -0.29 9.65 7.92
C ARG A 14 0.81 9.26 6.94
N ARG A 15 0.46 8.96 5.69
CA ARG A 15 1.45 8.62 4.65
C ARG A 15 2.19 9.87 4.19
N ILE A 16 1.50 11.01 4.07
CA ILE A 16 2.17 12.29 3.77
C ILE A 16 3.17 12.65 4.87
N ALA A 17 2.83 12.44 6.15
CA ALA A 17 3.77 12.63 7.24
C ALA A 17 4.99 11.71 7.15
N ALA A 18 4.83 10.48 6.66
CA ALA A 18 5.94 9.56 6.44
C ALA A 18 6.84 10.01 5.27
N LEU A 19 6.24 10.43 4.14
CA LEU A 19 6.98 10.99 3.01
C LEU A 19 7.79 12.24 3.41
N LEU A 20 7.17 13.15 4.17
CA LEU A 20 7.87 14.34 4.69
C LEU A 20 9.09 13.95 5.54
N ARG A 21 8.99 12.90 6.36
CA ARG A 21 10.14 12.42 7.15
C ARG A 21 11.22 11.78 6.29
N GLN A 22 10.84 11.05 5.23
CA GLN A 22 11.79 10.48 4.27
C GLN A 22 12.54 11.57 3.50
N GLU A 23 11.91 12.72 3.24
CA GLU A 23 12.55 13.93 2.70
C GLU A 23 13.43 14.68 3.72
N GLY A 24 13.54 14.20 4.96
CA GLY A 24 14.36 14.80 6.02
C GLY A 24 13.63 15.80 6.91
N TRP A 25 12.33 16.05 6.71
CA TRP A 25 11.59 16.99 7.55
C TRP A 25 11.23 16.37 8.91
N GLN A 26 11.58 17.07 9.98
CA GLN A 26 11.19 16.72 11.34
C GLN A 26 9.75 17.17 11.63
N VAL A 27 8.77 16.36 11.22
CA VAL A 27 7.34 16.69 11.35
C VAL A 27 6.61 15.87 12.42
N ASN A 28 5.92 16.57 13.32
CA ASN A 28 4.98 15.97 14.25
C ASN A 28 3.67 15.62 13.52
N LEU A 29 3.17 14.39 13.71
CA LEU A 29 1.94 13.92 13.07
C LEU A 29 0.72 14.80 13.40
N LYS A 30 0.62 15.33 14.63
CA LYS A 30 -0.45 16.26 15.04
C LYS A 30 -0.41 17.55 14.22
N ARG A 31 0.79 18.06 13.94
CA ARG A 31 0.99 19.26 13.11
C ARG A 31 0.52 19.02 11.68
N VAL A 32 0.94 17.89 11.08
CA VAL A 32 0.52 17.51 9.72
C VAL A 32 -1.00 17.34 9.66
N TYR A 33 -1.61 16.70 10.65
CA TYR A 33 -3.07 16.56 10.71
C TYR A 33 -3.80 17.91 10.85
N ARG A 34 -3.27 18.84 11.64
CA ARG A 34 -3.84 20.18 11.77
C ARG A 34 -3.80 20.95 10.45
N LEU A 35 -2.65 20.97 9.79
CA LEU A 35 -2.49 21.59 8.47
C LEU A 35 -3.42 20.92 7.45
N TRP A 36 -3.48 19.59 7.44
CA TRP A 36 -4.38 18.83 6.58
C TRP A 36 -5.85 19.27 6.71
N ARG A 37 -6.30 19.51 7.95
CA ARG A 37 -7.66 20.00 8.22
C ARG A 37 -7.86 21.47 7.83
N GLN A 38 -6.87 22.32 8.06
CA GLN A 38 -6.93 23.75 7.70
C GLN A 38 -7.04 23.93 6.18
N GLU A 39 -6.29 23.13 5.43
CA GLU A 39 -6.33 23.09 3.96
C GLU A 39 -7.58 22.36 3.40
N GLY A 40 -8.49 21.90 4.26
CA GLY A 40 -9.73 21.22 3.83
C GLY A 40 -9.53 19.87 3.14
N LEU A 41 -8.33 19.29 3.22
CA LEU A 41 -7.96 18.09 2.46
C LEU A 41 -8.78 16.87 2.92
N LYS A 42 -9.21 16.07 1.96
CA LYS A 42 -9.89 14.79 2.21
C LYS A 42 -9.38 13.74 1.24
N VAL A 43 -9.13 12.54 1.75
CA VAL A 43 -8.87 11.38 0.89
C VAL A 43 -10.18 10.97 0.24
N PRO A 44 -10.23 10.81 -1.09
CA PRO A 44 -11.41 10.29 -1.78
C PRO A 44 -11.90 8.99 -1.13
N GLN A 45 -13.18 8.95 -0.77
CA GLN A 45 -13.75 7.79 -0.08
C GLN A 45 -13.99 6.66 -1.08
N LYS A 46 -13.38 5.50 -0.85
CA LYS A 46 -13.74 4.27 -1.56
C LYS A 46 -15.14 3.84 -1.14
N LYS A 47 -16.05 3.56 -2.09
CA LYS A 47 -17.32 2.91 -1.78
C LYS A 47 -17.03 1.58 -1.10
N ARG A 48 -17.24 1.50 0.21
CA ARG A 48 -17.08 0.26 0.99
C ARG A 48 -18.14 -0.73 0.52
N LYS A 49 -17.74 -1.81 -0.16
CA LYS A 49 -18.66 -2.96 -0.33
C LYS A 49 -18.98 -3.48 1.07
N ARG A 50 -20.27 -3.60 1.38
CA ARG A 50 -20.76 -4.17 2.64
C ARG A 50 -20.28 -5.62 2.67
N ARG A 51 -19.29 -5.93 3.50
CA ARG A 51 -18.85 -7.32 3.71
C ARG A 51 -20.04 -8.07 4.31
N ARG A 52 -20.52 -9.13 3.67
CA ARG A 52 -21.30 -10.14 4.39
C ARG A 52 -20.33 -10.70 5.43
N LEU A 53 -20.56 -10.38 6.70
CA LEU A 53 -19.85 -11.01 7.78
C LEU A 53 -20.27 -12.48 7.75
N GLY A 54 -19.50 -13.32 7.06
CA GLY A 54 -19.52 -14.75 7.31
C GLY A 54 -19.26 -14.94 8.81
N VAL A 55 -19.95 -15.91 9.39
CA VAL A 55 -19.86 -16.29 10.81
C VAL A 55 -18.38 -16.27 11.24
N LYS A 56 -18.08 -15.54 12.32
CA LYS A 56 -16.74 -15.43 12.92
C LYS A 56 -16.31 -16.75 13.61
N GLU A 57 -16.60 -17.90 13.02
CA GLU A 57 -16.21 -19.21 13.55
C GLU A 57 -14.93 -19.75 12.92
N ASN A 58 -14.48 -19.20 11.79
CA ASN A 58 -13.21 -19.60 11.21
C ASN A 58 -12.08 -18.75 11.79
N GLY A 59 -11.74 -19.02 13.05
CA GLY A 59 -10.41 -18.75 13.61
C GLY A 59 -9.34 -19.58 12.90
N CYS A 60 -9.27 -19.49 11.57
CA CYS A 60 -8.23 -20.13 10.81
C CYS A 60 -6.94 -19.39 11.16
N TYR A 61 -6.02 -20.06 11.87
CA TYR A 61 -4.70 -19.55 12.15
C TYR A 61 -4.00 -19.26 10.81
N HIS A 62 -4.06 -18.00 10.38
CA HIS A 62 -3.39 -17.59 9.17
C HIS A 62 -1.88 -17.65 9.39
N ARG A 63 -1.23 -18.67 8.82
CA ARG A 63 0.23 -18.76 8.83
C ARG A 63 0.78 -17.61 8.02
N ARG A 64 1.70 -16.86 8.61
CA ARG A 64 2.30 -15.66 8.03
C ARG A 64 3.65 -16.01 7.42
N ALA A 65 4.00 -15.32 6.33
CA ALA A 65 5.37 -15.35 5.85
C ALA A 65 6.31 -14.79 6.92
N GLU A 66 7.42 -15.49 7.14
CA GLU A 66 8.36 -15.23 8.26
C GLU A 66 9.62 -14.51 7.82
N HIS A 67 10.01 -14.66 6.55
CA HIS A 67 11.21 -14.05 5.99
C HIS A 67 11.02 -13.73 4.50
N LYS A 68 11.94 -12.95 3.95
CA LYS A 68 12.00 -12.63 2.52
C LYS A 68 12.01 -13.91 1.68
N ASN A 69 11.28 -13.92 0.57
CA ASN A 69 11.08 -15.06 -0.31
C ASN A 69 10.47 -16.30 0.37
N HIS A 70 9.83 -16.18 1.53
CA HIS A 70 9.12 -17.31 2.15
C HIS A 70 7.87 -17.67 1.32
N VAL A 71 7.01 -16.70 1.04
CA VAL A 71 5.75 -16.91 0.31
C VAL A 71 5.61 -15.86 -0.77
N TRP A 72 5.49 -16.32 -2.02
CA TRP A 72 5.08 -15.47 -3.14
C TRP A 72 3.61 -15.72 -3.47
N ALA A 73 2.85 -14.65 -3.57
CA ALA A 73 1.45 -14.69 -3.97
C ALA A 73 1.31 -14.07 -5.36
N TRP A 74 0.61 -14.76 -6.25
CA TRP A 74 0.29 -14.24 -7.58
C TRP A 74 -1.19 -14.31 -7.88
N ASP A 75 -1.68 -13.34 -8.65
CA ASP A 75 -3.08 -13.23 -9.05
C ASP A 75 -3.22 -12.36 -10.31
N PHE A 76 -4.44 -12.34 -10.84
CA PHE A 76 -4.81 -11.50 -11.97
C PHE A 76 -5.70 -10.33 -11.56
N ILE A 77 -5.41 -9.18 -12.14
CA ILE A 77 -6.25 -7.98 -12.10
C ILE A 77 -6.69 -7.69 -13.53
N PHE A 78 -7.98 -7.43 -13.73
CA PHE A 78 -8.55 -7.10 -15.03
C PHE A 78 -8.98 -5.65 -15.06
N ASP A 79 -8.73 -4.99 -16.18
CA ASP A 79 -9.18 -3.64 -16.49
C ASP A 79 -9.39 -3.45 -18.00
N ARG A 80 -9.65 -2.22 -18.45
CA ARG A 80 -9.80 -1.84 -19.85
C ARG A 80 -9.06 -0.54 -20.17
N THR A 81 -8.67 -0.38 -21.43
CA THR A 81 -8.20 0.89 -21.98
C THR A 81 -9.36 1.87 -22.14
N THR A 82 -9.06 3.14 -22.39
CA THR A 82 -10.07 4.17 -22.72
C THR A 82 -10.86 3.81 -23.98
N SER A 83 -10.22 3.11 -24.92
CA SER A 83 -10.85 2.54 -26.13
C SER A 83 -11.66 1.26 -25.88
N GLY A 84 -11.74 0.77 -24.64
CA GLY A 84 -12.51 -0.41 -24.24
C GLY A 84 -11.79 -1.76 -24.44
N SER A 85 -10.55 -1.77 -24.91
CA SER A 85 -9.75 -3.00 -25.05
C SER A 85 -9.40 -3.58 -23.68
N THR A 86 -9.43 -4.90 -23.54
CA THR A 86 -9.14 -5.56 -22.25
C THR A 86 -7.66 -5.47 -21.89
N LEU A 87 -7.40 -5.24 -20.60
CA LEU A 87 -6.10 -5.36 -19.97
C LEU A 87 -6.18 -6.44 -18.88
N LYS A 88 -5.25 -7.38 -18.93
CA LYS A 88 -5.01 -8.41 -17.93
C LYS A 88 -3.65 -8.14 -17.31
N CYS A 89 -3.61 -8.05 -16.00
CA CYS A 89 -2.42 -7.76 -15.24
C CYS A 89 -2.09 -8.93 -14.32
N LEU A 90 -0.91 -9.53 -14.49
CA LEU A 90 -0.32 -10.49 -13.57
C LEU A 90 0.45 -9.71 -12.51
N SER A 91 0.05 -9.85 -11.25
CA SER A 91 0.82 -9.36 -10.12
C SER A 91 1.43 -10.51 -9.35
N ILE A 92 2.71 -10.38 -8.98
CA ILE A 92 3.42 -11.28 -8.08
C ILE A 92 3.98 -10.45 -6.93
N VAL A 93 3.72 -10.86 -5.69
CA VAL A 93 4.15 -10.14 -4.48
C VAL A 93 4.81 -11.06 -3.48
N ASP A 94 5.82 -10.53 -2.78
CA ASP A 94 6.37 -11.16 -1.58
C ASP A 94 5.51 -10.78 -0.37
N GLU A 95 4.98 -11.76 0.34
CA GLU A 95 4.10 -11.53 1.49
C GLU A 95 4.77 -10.91 2.70
N TYR A 96 6.06 -11.20 2.89
CA TYR A 96 6.84 -10.72 4.02
C TYR A 96 7.25 -9.27 3.77
N THR A 97 7.98 -9.02 2.67
CA THR A 97 8.55 -7.70 2.38
C THR A 97 7.55 -6.72 1.79
N ARG A 98 6.42 -7.22 1.29
CA ARG A 98 5.42 -6.45 0.53
C ARG A 98 5.95 -5.94 -0.80
N GLU A 99 7.09 -6.41 -1.27
CA GLU A 99 7.59 -6.03 -2.58
C GLU A 99 6.66 -6.56 -3.67
N CYS A 100 6.31 -5.69 -4.62
CA CYS A 100 5.77 -6.10 -5.89
C CYS A 100 6.91 -6.64 -6.74
N LEU A 101 6.98 -7.96 -6.90
CA LEU A 101 8.01 -8.65 -7.64
C LEU A 101 7.79 -8.52 -9.15
N ALA A 102 6.54 -8.66 -9.59
CA ALA A 102 6.15 -8.46 -10.97
C ALA A 102 4.77 -7.78 -11.07
N LEU A 103 4.61 -6.94 -12.10
CA LEU A 103 3.35 -6.29 -12.48
C LEU A 103 3.27 -6.26 -14.02
N LYS A 104 3.06 -7.44 -14.62
CA LYS A 104 3.04 -7.62 -16.09
C LYS A 104 1.65 -7.32 -16.61
N ILE A 105 1.54 -6.44 -17.61
CA ILE A 105 0.26 -6.10 -18.26
C ILE A 105 0.27 -6.54 -19.70
N ASP A 106 -0.78 -7.26 -20.09
CA ASP A 106 -1.04 -7.69 -21.46
C ASP A 106 -2.53 -7.72 -21.78
N ARG A 107 -2.91 -7.91 -23.06
CA ARG A 107 -4.30 -8.20 -23.43
C ARG A 107 -4.73 -9.60 -22.99
N SER A 108 -3.79 -10.53 -23.03
CA SER A 108 -3.93 -11.91 -22.59
C SER A 108 -2.63 -12.37 -21.94
N ILE A 109 -2.74 -13.11 -20.84
CA ILE A 109 -1.59 -13.71 -20.15
C ILE A 109 -1.86 -15.21 -20.10
N THR A 110 -0.99 -15.96 -20.79
CA THR A 110 -1.03 -17.43 -20.91
C THR A 110 -0.37 -18.09 -19.69
N SER A 111 -0.39 -19.42 -19.61
CA SER A 111 0.40 -20.13 -18.61
C SER A 111 1.90 -19.94 -18.84
N GLU A 112 2.36 -19.98 -20.09
CA GLU A 112 3.77 -19.79 -20.46
C GLU A 112 4.29 -18.43 -20.00
N ASP A 113 3.51 -17.37 -20.23
CA ASP A 113 3.83 -16.02 -19.73
C ASP A 113 4.05 -15.95 -18.21
N VAL A 114 3.27 -16.73 -17.45
CA VAL A 114 3.40 -16.81 -15.98
C VAL A 114 4.64 -17.60 -15.61
N LEU A 115 4.91 -18.72 -16.28
CA LEU A 115 6.12 -19.53 -16.06
C LEU A 115 7.39 -18.73 -16.37
N ASP A 116 7.42 -17.99 -17.47
CA ASP A 116 8.55 -17.12 -17.84
C ASP A 116 8.79 -16.06 -16.77
N THR A 117 7.72 -15.39 -16.32
CA THR A 117 7.82 -14.38 -15.26
C THR A 117 8.35 -15.00 -13.96
N LEU A 118 7.90 -16.21 -13.61
CA LEU A 118 8.41 -16.92 -12.43
C LEU A 118 9.86 -17.35 -12.59
N ALA A 119 10.25 -17.85 -13.76
CA ALA A 119 11.62 -18.25 -14.06
C ALA A 119 12.59 -17.07 -13.97
N GLU A 120 12.24 -15.91 -14.52
CA GLU A 120 13.00 -14.67 -14.38
C GLU A 120 13.16 -14.28 -12.89
N LEU A 121 12.08 -14.36 -12.12
CA LEU A 121 12.12 -14.05 -10.69
C LEU A 121 12.97 -15.07 -9.90
N PHE A 122 12.90 -16.35 -10.24
CA PHE A 122 13.73 -17.40 -9.63
C PHE A 122 15.21 -17.17 -9.93
N ALA A 123 15.55 -16.79 -11.16
CA ALA A 123 16.92 -16.47 -11.54
C ALA A 123 17.46 -15.26 -10.76
N MET A 124 16.63 -14.23 -10.53
CA MET A 124 17.07 -13.00 -9.85
C MET A 124 17.10 -13.11 -8.32
N ARG A 125 16.16 -13.86 -7.71
CA ARG A 125 15.93 -13.84 -6.25
C ARG A 125 16.11 -15.19 -5.57
N GLY A 126 16.33 -16.24 -6.35
CA GLY A 126 16.18 -17.62 -5.91
C GLY A 126 14.72 -18.03 -5.86
N VAL A 127 14.52 -19.32 -5.58
CA VAL A 127 13.20 -19.93 -5.51
C VAL A 127 12.55 -19.62 -4.15
N PRO A 128 11.28 -19.18 -4.09
CA PRO A 128 10.57 -19.03 -2.84
C PRO A 128 10.21 -20.38 -2.22
N ARG A 129 10.01 -20.40 -0.90
CA ARG A 129 9.61 -21.64 -0.22
C ARG A 129 8.18 -22.07 -0.55
N HIS A 130 7.28 -21.11 -0.81
CA HIS A 130 5.88 -21.37 -1.15
C HIS A 130 5.41 -20.42 -2.25
N ILE A 131 4.57 -20.93 -3.15
CA ILE A 131 3.85 -20.15 -4.16
C ILE A 131 2.36 -20.35 -3.95
N ARG A 132 1.57 -19.29 -4.05
CA ARG A 132 0.12 -19.37 -3.91
C ARG A 132 -0.60 -18.54 -4.96
N SER A 133 -1.79 -19.01 -5.32
CA SER A 133 -2.78 -18.26 -6.07
C SER A 133 -4.18 -18.56 -5.53
N ASP A 134 -4.95 -17.52 -5.24
CA ASP A 134 -6.32 -17.66 -4.74
C ASP A 134 -7.34 -17.74 -5.90
N ASN A 135 -7.11 -17.00 -7.00
CA ASN A 135 -8.05 -16.88 -8.11
C ASN A 135 -7.42 -17.11 -9.50
N GLY A 136 -6.23 -17.71 -9.56
CA GLY A 136 -5.62 -18.11 -10.83
C GLY A 136 -6.55 -19.08 -11.59
N PRO A 137 -6.74 -18.91 -12.92
CA PRO A 137 -7.44 -19.89 -13.73
C PRO A 137 -6.84 -21.28 -13.51
N GLU A 138 -7.70 -22.28 -13.27
CA GLU A 138 -7.28 -23.64 -12.87
C GLU A 138 -6.22 -24.22 -13.82
N PHE A 139 -6.37 -23.97 -15.13
CA PHE A 139 -5.39 -24.40 -16.12
C PHE A 139 -3.98 -23.82 -15.89
N ILE A 140 -3.88 -22.53 -15.56
CA ILE A 140 -2.61 -21.87 -15.29
C ILE A 140 -2.03 -22.39 -13.97
N ALA A 141 -2.86 -22.53 -12.93
CA ALA A 141 -2.44 -23.12 -11.67
C ALA A 141 -1.85 -24.53 -11.86
N ASN A 142 -2.53 -25.37 -12.65
CA ASN A 142 -2.08 -26.73 -12.97
C ASN A 142 -0.79 -26.74 -13.81
N ALA A 143 -0.58 -25.77 -14.69
CA ALA A 143 0.66 -25.62 -15.45
C ALA A 143 1.83 -25.25 -14.51
N VAL A 144 1.63 -24.29 -13.60
CA VAL A 144 2.61 -23.89 -12.60
C VAL A 144 2.98 -25.07 -11.68
N GLN A 145 2.00 -25.80 -11.16
CA GLN A 145 2.25 -26.96 -10.31
C GLN A 145 3.06 -28.06 -11.03
N ARG A 146 2.72 -28.36 -12.29
CA ARG A 146 3.45 -29.33 -13.10
C ARG A 146 4.89 -28.89 -13.34
N TRP A 147 5.09 -27.62 -13.68
CA TRP A 147 6.42 -27.05 -13.91
C TRP A 147 7.30 -27.09 -12.66
N LEU A 148 6.77 -26.72 -11.48
CA LEU A 148 7.49 -26.82 -10.21
C LEU A 148 7.90 -28.26 -9.89
N LYS A 149 7.00 -29.23 -10.13
CA LYS A 149 7.29 -30.65 -9.95
C LYS A 149 8.36 -31.16 -10.91
N GLN A 150 8.34 -30.72 -12.17
CA GLN A 150 9.33 -31.09 -13.18
C GLN A 150 10.73 -30.58 -12.88
N LEU A 151 10.83 -29.40 -12.27
CA LEU A 151 12.10 -28.80 -11.86
C LEU A 151 12.62 -29.35 -10.51
N GLU A 152 11.92 -30.33 -9.91
CA GLU A 152 12.22 -30.88 -8.58
C GLU A 152 12.36 -29.79 -7.51
N ILE A 153 11.64 -28.69 -7.69
CA ILE A 153 11.68 -27.56 -6.79
C ILE A 153 10.75 -27.87 -5.60
N GLU A 154 11.29 -27.86 -4.38
CA GLU A 154 10.55 -28.10 -3.14
C GLU A 154 9.53 -27.00 -2.76
N THR A 155 9.22 -26.09 -3.68
CA THR A 155 8.25 -25.01 -3.46
C THR A 155 6.86 -25.61 -3.34
N LEU A 156 6.23 -25.38 -2.19
CA LEU A 156 4.87 -25.85 -1.95
C LEU A 156 3.87 -24.91 -2.62
N TYR A 157 3.03 -25.47 -3.51
CA TYR A 157 1.88 -24.76 -4.05
C TYR A 157 0.74 -24.79 -3.04
N VAL A 158 0.29 -23.62 -2.59
CA VAL A 158 -0.80 -23.48 -1.62
C VAL A 158 -2.13 -23.37 -2.37
N ALA A 159 -3.03 -24.33 -2.14
CA ALA A 159 -4.36 -24.34 -2.72
C ALA A 159 -5.31 -23.30 -2.06
N PRO A 160 -6.35 -22.84 -2.79
CA PRO A 160 -7.42 -22.02 -2.22
C PRO A 160 -8.09 -22.69 -1.01
N GLY A 161 -8.49 -21.91 -0.01
CA GLY A 161 -9.09 -22.39 1.25
C GLY A 161 -8.08 -22.87 2.30
N SER A 162 -6.77 -22.78 2.02
CA SER A 162 -5.71 -23.14 2.96
C SER A 162 -5.57 -22.12 4.11
N PRO A 163 -5.11 -22.52 5.32
CA PRO A 163 -4.82 -21.59 6.41
C PRO A 163 -3.85 -20.46 6.00
N TRP A 164 -2.98 -20.71 5.03
CA TRP A 164 -2.06 -19.71 4.46
C TRP A 164 -2.74 -18.62 3.60
N GLN A 165 -4.07 -18.65 3.43
CA GLN A 165 -4.81 -17.58 2.76
C GLN A 165 -4.65 -16.28 3.52
N ASN A 166 -3.88 -15.36 2.95
CA ASN A 166 -3.56 -14.12 3.62
C ASN A 166 -4.22 -12.95 2.88
N GLY A 167 -4.89 -12.07 3.63
CA GLY A 167 -5.47 -10.83 3.11
C GLY A 167 -4.45 -9.82 2.57
N TYR A 168 -3.16 -10.18 2.54
CA TYR A 168 -2.08 -9.35 2.01
C TYR A 168 -2.14 -9.20 0.49
N ALA A 169 -2.30 -10.29 -0.26
CA ALA A 169 -2.50 -10.22 -1.71
C ALA A 169 -3.78 -9.44 -2.05
N GLU A 170 -4.89 -9.71 -1.36
CA GLU A 170 -6.14 -8.95 -1.54
C GLU A 170 -5.96 -7.45 -1.29
N SER A 171 -5.21 -7.11 -0.23
CA SER A 171 -4.92 -5.73 0.10
C SER A 171 -3.98 -5.10 -0.92
N PHE A 172 -3.05 -5.86 -1.49
CA PHE A 172 -2.20 -5.39 -2.60
C PHE A 172 -3.02 -5.13 -3.86
N HIS A 173 -3.86 -6.06 -4.32
CA HIS A 173 -4.72 -5.86 -5.49
C HIS A 173 -5.69 -4.70 -5.28
N SER A 174 -6.20 -4.53 -4.06
CA SER A 174 -7.03 -3.38 -3.70
C SER A 174 -6.31 -2.04 -3.84
N ARG A 175 -4.98 -2.02 -3.66
CA ARG A 175 -4.12 -0.84 -3.86
C ARG A 175 -3.80 -0.64 -5.32
N VAL A 176 -3.41 -1.67 -6.07
CA VAL A 176 -3.17 -1.54 -7.52
C VAL A 176 -4.44 -0.99 -8.19
N ARG A 177 -5.63 -1.47 -7.82
CA ARG A 177 -6.89 -0.93 -8.35
C ARG A 177 -7.12 0.54 -8.00
N ASP A 178 -6.78 0.97 -6.78
CA ASP A 178 -7.13 2.31 -6.27
C ASP A 178 -6.05 3.37 -6.56
N GLU A 179 -4.79 2.97 -6.52
CA GLU A 179 -3.60 3.83 -6.62
C GLU A 179 -2.93 3.74 -8.00
N PHE A 180 -3.35 2.84 -8.89
CA PHE A 180 -2.85 2.76 -10.27
C PHE A 180 -4.01 2.82 -11.26
N PHE A 181 -4.80 1.75 -11.37
CA PHE A 181 -5.86 1.64 -12.38
C PHE A 181 -6.95 2.72 -12.28
N ALA A 182 -7.29 3.19 -11.07
CA ALA A 182 -8.30 4.24 -10.87
C ALA A 182 -7.76 5.67 -11.03
N ILE A 183 -6.46 5.84 -11.31
CA ILE A 183 -5.83 7.15 -11.51
C ILE A 183 -5.35 7.29 -12.95
N GLU A 184 -4.78 6.23 -13.51
CA GLU A 184 -4.19 6.24 -14.84
C GLU A 184 -5.24 5.97 -15.92
N GLU A 185 -5.10 6.66 -17.05
CA GLU A 185 -5.84 6.36 -18.27
C GLU A 185 -4.91 5.71 -19.30
N PHE A 186 -5.32 4.56 -19.83
CA PHE A 186 -4.49 3.80 -20.76
C PHE A 186 -4.98 4.00 -22.20
N GLU A 187 -4.22 4.74 -23.00
CA GLU A 187 -4.48 4.91 -24.43
C GLU A 187 -4.25 3.60 -25.21
N ASN A 188 -3.16 2.90 -24.88
CA ASN A 188 -2.77 1.66 -25.52
C ASN A 188 -1.94 0.77 -24.57
N LEU A 189 -1.71 -0.48 -24.98
CA LEU A 189 -0.99 -1.47 -24.18
C LEU A 189 0.46 -1.06 -23.88
N GLY A 190 1.15 -0.42 -24.83
CA GLY A 190 2.54 0.00 -24.64
C GLY A 190 2.67 1.05 -23.53
N VAL A 191 1.74 2.01 -23.50
CA VAL A 191 1.64 3.00 -22.41
C VAL A 191 1.33 2.31 -21.08
N ALA A 192 0.36 1.39 -21.05
CA ALA A 192 0.02 0.64 -19.84
C ALA A 192 1.21 -0.12 -19.24
N ARG A 193 2.00 -0.80 -20.08
CA ARG A 193 3.23 -1.51 -19.63
C ARG A 193 4.26 -0.55 -19.03
N LYS A 194 4.51 0.59 -19.66
CA LYS A 194 5.46 1.60 -19.17
C LYS A 194 5.01 2.17 -17.82
N LEU A 195 3.74 2.55 -17.70
CA LEU A 195 3.17 3.08 -16.47
C LEU A 195 3.18 2.04 -15.34
N ALA A 196 2.88 0.77 -15.65
CA ALA A 196 2.94 -0.31 -14.67
C ALA A 196 4.36 -0.53 -14.12
N ALA A 197 5.38 -0.49 -14.99
CA ALA A 197 6.77 -0.59 -14.58
C ALA A 197 7.17 0.60 -13.67
N ALA A 198 6.83 1.82 -14.06
CA ALA A 198 7.09 3.03 -13.27
C ALA A 198 6.35 3.00 -11.92
N TRP A 199 5.10 2.52 -11.91
CA TRP A 199 4.31 2.39 -10.70
C TRP A 199 4.90 1.35 -9.75
N LYS A 200 5.31 0.17 -10.26
CA LYS A 200 5.98 -0.88 -9.47
C LYS A 200 7.25 -0.34 -8.81
N GLU A 201 8.05 0.41 -9.56
CA GLU A 201 9.27 1.04 -9.06
C GLU A 201 8.96 2.04 -7.92
N ASN A 202 7.99 2.93 -8.13
CA ASN A 202 7.55 3.87 -7.10
C ASN A 202 7.00 3.15 -5.86
N TYR A 203 6.17 2.13 -6.07
CA TYR A 203 5.58 1.30 -5.02
C TYR A 203 6.65 0.62 -4.16
N ASN A 204 7.68 0.05 -4.78
CA ASN A 204 8.73 -0.64 -4.03
C ASN A 204 9.69 0.32 -3.32
N HIS A 205 10.02 1.46 -3.92
CA HIS A 205 11.12 2.31 -3.44
C HIS A 205 10.69 3.57 -2.70
N ARG A 206 9.45 4.04 -2.85
CA ARG A 206 9.01 5.32 -2.27
C ARG A 206 7.77 5.19 -1.40
N ARG A 207 6.85 4.29 -1.73
CA ARG A 207 5.56 4.20 -1.06
C ARG A 207 5.67 3.77 0.41
N PRO A 208 5.21 4.59 1.38
CA PRO A 208 5.18 4.20 2.78
C PRO A 208 4.16 3.07 3.05
N HIS A 209 4.61 1.99 3.67
CA HIS A 209 3.73 0.88 4.03
C HIS A 209 3.46 0.81 5.54
N SER A 210 2.20 0.99 5.97
CA SER A 210 1.86 1.07 7.40
C SER A 210 2.17 -0.21 8.19
N SER A 211 2.09 -1.39 7.57
CA SER A 211 2.47 -2.65 8.25
C SER A 211 3.98 -2.85 8.34
N LEU A 212 4.77 -2.02 7.66
CA LEU A 212 6.24 -2.02 7.71
C LEU A 212 6.74 -0.80 8.49
N GLY A 213 5.93 -0.22 9.38
CA GLY A 213 6.33 0.99 10.11
C GLY A 213 6.47 2.23 9.23
N TYR A 214 5.76 2.29 8.10
CA TYR A 214 5.81 3.37 7.11
C TYR A 214 7.12 3.46 6.30
N VAL A 215 7.90 2.38 6.22
CA VAL A 215 9.01 2.31 5.27
C VAL A 215 8.59 1.70 3.94
N ALA A 216 9.41 1.93 2.91
CA ALA A 216 9.17 1.38 1.58
C ALA A 216 9.47 -0.12 1.55
N PRO A 217 8.77 -0.93 0.73
CA PRO A 217 8.99 -2.37 0.63
C PRO A 217 10.45 -2.76 0.34
N ALA A 218 11.11 -2.08 -0.60
CA ALA A 218 12.52 -2.36 -0.94
C ALA A 218 13.47 -2.01 0.21
N GLU A 219 13.21 -0.91 0.93
CA GLU A 219 13.99 -0.52 2.10
C GLU A 219 13.86 -1.58 3.21
N PHE A 220 12.64 -2.06 3.46
CA PHE A 220 12.40 -3.14 4.42
C PHE A 220 13.08 -4.45 3.98
N ALA A 221 13.02 -4.79 2.70
CA ALA A 221 13.62 -5.99 2.12
C ALA A 221 15.16 -5.99 2.11
N ALA A 222 15.78 -4.81 2.24
CA ALA A 222 17.22 -4.62 2.33
C ALA A 222 17.74 -4.66 3.76
N ARG A 223 16.86 -4.63 4.78
CA ARG A 223 17.28 -4.76 6.17
C ARG A 223 17.87 -6.14 6.38
N PRO A 224 19.00 -6.25 7.10
CA PRO A 224 19.50 -7.55 7.51
C PRO A 224 18.40 -8.25 8.31
N ALA A 225 18.29 -9.57 8.17
CA ALA A 225 17.41 -10.37 8.99
C ALA A 225 17.89 -10.27 10.44
N SER A 226 17.47 -9.22 11.15
CA SER A 226 17.68 -9.12 12.58
C SER A 226 16.92 -10.28 13.21
N ALA A 227 17.66 -11.07 14.00
CA ALA A 227 17.17 -12.06 14.96
C ALA A 227 15.86 -11.60 15.64
N PRO A 228 14.97 -12.52 16.07
CA PRO A 228 13.62 -12.23 16.50
C PRO A 228 13.60 -11.02 17.44
N GLU A 229 12.86 -10.01 17.01
CA GLU A 229 12.56 -8.80 17.77
C GLU A 229 12.08 -9.25 19.15
N LEU A 230 12.89 -8.96 20.18
CA LEU A 230 12.59 -9.28 21.56
C LEU A 230 11.15 -8.84 21.83
N ALA A 231 10.38 -9.77 22.37
CA ALA A 231 9.00 -9.63 22.78
C ALA A 231 8.69 -8.22 23.32
N SER A 232 7.61 -7.65 22.80
CA SER A 232 6.66 -6.79 23.53
C SER A 232 7.16 -6.32 24.90
N ALA A 233 7.88 -5.21 24.94
CA ALA A 233 7.99 -4.42 26.17
C ALA A 233 6.63 -3.73 26.38
N THR A 234 5.72 -4.48 27.02
CA THR A 234 4.60 -3.92 27.77
C THR A 234 5.14 -2.78 28.65
N PRO A 235 4.56 -1.57 28.66
CA PRO A 235 4.93 -0.58 29.65
C PRO A 235 4.59 -1.15 31.03
N GLN A 236 5.63 -1.39 31.84
CA GLN A 236 5.50 -1.74 33.25
C GLN A 236 4.68 -0.64 33.95
N PRO A 237 3.74 -0.99 34.85
CA PRO A 237 3.03 -0.01 35.66
C PRO A 237 4.01 0.66 36.62
N THR A 238 4.00 1.99 36.63
CA THR A 238 4.75 2.83 37.55
C THR A 238 4.42 2.47 39.01
N PRO A 239 5.40 2.40 39.93
CA PRO A 239 5.11 2.18 41.35
C PRO A 239 4.36 3.40 41.94
N PRO A 240 3.49 3.20 42.95
CA PRO A 240 2.70 4.27 43.53
C PRO A 240 3.58 5.24 44.34
N LEU A 241 3.41 6.53 44.08
CA LEU A 241 3.95 7.63 44.89
C LEU A 241 3.31 7.59 46.29
N GLN A 242 4.17 7.48 47.30
CA GLN A 242 3.80 7.59 48.71
C GLN A 242 3.33 9.02 49.03
N GLN A 243 2.24 9.10 49.78
CA GLN A 243 1.65 10.33 50.31
C GLN A 243 2.54 10.94 51.40
N GLY A 244 2.62 12.27 51.44
CA GLY A 244 3.11 13.00 52.61
C GLY A 244 3.42 14.46 52.30
N GLY A 245 2.54 15.37 52.76
CA GLY A 245 2.84 16.81 52.86
C GLY A 245 1.68 17.73 52.47
N GLU A 246 0.89 18.14 53.47
CA GLU A 246 0.09 19.39 53.49
C GLU A 246 0.99 20.60 53.10
N ILE A 247 0.53 21.76 52.62
CA ILE A 247 -0.39 22.78 53.18
C ILE A 247 -0.81 23.76 52.02
N PRO A 248 -1.58 24.85 52.23
CA PRO A 248 -3.02 25.06 52.05
C PRO A 248 -3.44 25.86 50.78
N GLN A 249 -4.75 25.92 50.52
CA GLN A 249 -5.37 26.71 49.45
C GLN A 249 -5.45 28.22 49.76
N PRO A 250 -5.64 29.05 48.70
CA PRO A 250 -6.68 30.07 48.78
C PRO A 250 -7.57 30.18 47.51
N VAL A 251 -8.87 29.95 47.76
CA VAL A 251 -10.07 30.73 47.41
C VAL A 251 -10.14 31.59 46.13
N LEU A 252 -11.18 31.26 45.33
CA LEU A 252 -12.00 32.02 44.37
C LEU A 252 -11.71 33.51 44.06
N SER A 253 -11.76 33.82 42.75
CA SER A 253 -12.67 34.86 42.22
C SER A 253 -12.86 34.76 40.69
N LYS A 254 -14.12 34.71 40.24
CA LYS A 254 -14.55 34.93 38.85
C LYS A 254 -14.41 36.43 38.48
N PRO A 255 -14.47 36.77 37.18
CA PRO A 255 -15.68 37.48 36.78
C PRO A 255 -16.32 36.99 35.47
N VAL A 256 -17.62 37.26 35.43
CA VAL A 256 -18.56 37.17 34.31
C VAL A 256 -18.43 38.43 33.45
N VAL A 257 -18.45 38.33 32.11
CA VAL A 257 -19.07 39.33 31.21
C VAL A 257 -19.65 38.64 29.97
N GLN A 258 -20.87 39.06 29.60
CA GLN A 258 -21.73 38.60 28.50
C GLN A 258 -21.38 39.21 27.11
N VAL A 259 -21.59 38.36 26.10
CA VAL A 259 -22.32 38.53 24.80
C VAL A 259 -22.29 39.87 24.04
N LEU A 260 -21.93 39.79 22.74
CA LEU A 260 -22.55 40.32 21.50
C LEU A 260 -21.58 39.95 20.37
N GLY A 261 -21.89 39.51 19.14
CA GLY A 261 -23.06 39.51 18.27
C GLY A 261 -22.56 39.76 16.83
N ALA A 262 -23.13 39.09 15.81
CA ALA A 262 -22.88 39.20 14.36
C ALA A 262 -21.60 38.52 13.81
N GLY A 263 -21.58 37.88 12.64
CA GLY A 263 -22.55 37.70 11.56
C GLY A 263 -21.77 37.58 10.23
N HIS A 264 -22.08 36.56 9.43
CA HIS A 264 -21.67 36.34 8.02
C HIS A 264 -20.14 36.31 7.74
N GLU A 265 -19.58 35.58 6.77
CA GLU A 265 -20.10 35.03 5.52
C GLU A 265 -19.17 33.87 5.12
N ALA A 266 -19.76 32.75 4.74
CA ALA A 266 -19.03 31.56 4.31
C ALA A 266 -18.62 31.70 2.84
N ASN A 267 -17.33 31.87 2.57
CA ASN A 267 -16.79 31.66 1.22
C ASN A 267 -16.02 30.34 1.19
N SER A 268 -16.79 29.26 0.96
CA SER A 268 -16.31 27.88 0.90
C SER A 268 -15.86 27.54 -0.53
N SER A 269 -14.66 27.97 -0.92
CA SER A 269 -13.97 27.39 -2.08
C SER A 269 -13.37 26.04 -1.66
N ARG A 270 -14.21 25.02 -1.78
CA ARG A 270 -13.94 23.62 -1.44
C ARG A 270 -13.10 22.98 -2.54
N LEU A 271 -11.79 22.84 -2.33
CA LEU A 271 -10.95 22.04 -3.23
C LEU A 271 -11.26 20.54 -3.04
N MET A 272 -12.15 20.00 -3.86
CA MET A 272 -12.25 18.56 -4.08
C MET A 272 -11.04 18.17 -4.94
N ILE A 273 -10.15 17.31 -4.43
CA ILE A 273 -8.92 16.92 -5.15
C ILE A 273 -9.18 16.07 -6.40
N CYS A 274 -10.43 15.66 -6.66
CA CYS A 274 -10.79 14.98 -7.90
C CYS A 274 -12.23 15.33 -8.28
N ASP A 275 -12.45 16.47 -8.94
CA ASP A 275 -13.61 16.66 -9.82
C ASP A 275 -13.35 17.76 -10.85
N GLU A 276 -12.31 17.61 -11.67
CA GLU A 276 -12.23 18.28 -12.96
C GLU A 276 -11.93 17.22 -14.03
N ARG A 277 -12.98 16.88 -14.76
CA ARG A 277 -12.91 16.12 -16.01
C ARG A 277 -12.17 16.99 -17.03
N SER A 278 -11.15 16.41 -17.65
CA SER A 278 -10.54 16.83 -18.91
C SER A 278 -9.87 18.21 -18.95
N ALA A 279 -8.59 18.25 -18.60
CA ALA A 279 -7.63 19.16 -19.22
C ALA A 279 -6.30 18.44 -19.46
N ILE A 280 -6.01 18.28 -20.74
CA ILE A 280 -4.94 17.55 -21.40
C ILE A 280 -3.57 18.22 -21.23
N ALA A 281 -2.54 17.37 -21.26
CA ALA A 281 -1.16 17.58 -21.71
C ALA A 281 -0.23 18.53 -20.93
N GLY A 282 0.92 17.94 -20.58
CA GLY A 282 2.15 18.66 -20.24
C GLY A 282 2.39 18.66 -18.75
N HIS A 283 3.12 17.65 -18.26
CA HIS A 283 4.17 17.78 -17.23
C HIS A 283 4.87 16.42 -17.03
N VAL A 284 5.40 15.87 -18.13
CA VAL A 284 6.52 14.89 -18.08
C VAL A 284 7.87 15.60 -18.31
N ALA A 285 7.88 16.91 -18.57
CA ALA A 285 9.08 17.69 -18.81
C ALA A 285 9.53 18.48 -17.56
N SER A 286 9.93 17.78 -16.49
CA SER A 286 10.89 18.32 -15.52
C SER A 286 11.41 17.20 -14.62
N ARG A 287 12.11 16.24 -15.22
CA ARG A 287 13.07 15.40 -14.49
C ARG A 287 14.45 15.68 -15.06
N ARG A 288 15.19 16.45 -14.26
CA ARG A 288 16.60 16.85 -14.33
C ARG A 288 17.47 16.06 -15.33
N GLN A 289 18.10 16.83 -16.21
CA GLN A 289 19.53 16.78 -16.53
C GLN A 289 20.25 15.55 -15.97
N TYR A 290 20.48 14.56 -16.82
CA TYR A 290 21.67 13.68 -16.84
C TYR A 290 21.51 12.72 -18.04
N TRP A 291 21.70 13.26 -19.24
CA TRP A 291 22.21 12.47 -20.37
C TRP A 291 23.57 13.07 -20.71
N LYS A 292 24.61 12.24 -20.61
CA LYS A 292 26.02 12.57 -20.81
C LYS A 292 26.25 13.12 -22.22
N SER A 293 26.77 14.34 -22.32
CA SER A 293 27.89 14.79 -23.19
C SER A 293 28.18 16.24 -22.85
#